data_AF-A0A0F9NIS7-F1
#
_entry.id   AF-A0A0F9NIS7-F1
#
_cell.length_a   1.000
_cell.length_b   1.000
_cell.length_c   1.000
_cell.angle_alpha   90.00
_cell.angle_beta   90.00
_cell.angle_gamma   90.00
#
_symmetry.space_group_name_H-M   'P 1'
#
loop_
_entity.id
_entity.type
_entity.pdbx_description
1 polymer ?
#
loop_
_entity_poly.entity_id
_entity_poly.type
_entity_poly.pdbx_seq_one_letter_code
_entity_poly.pdbx_strand_id
1 'polypeptide(L)' 'MESPQGKSESPKQICSITVMFPVLSDDEAIAVKKRIGESVKDIADARIDFRITNLPHHGPPIR' A
#
# COMPACT_ATOMS: atom_id res chain seq x y z
N MET A 1 42.91 20.29 3.10
CA MET A 1 41.87 19.55 3.84
C MET A 1 40.71 19.36 2.88
N GLU A 2 40.69 18.24 2.16
CA GLU A 2 39.57 17.91 1.28
C GLU A 2 38.42 17.43 2.15
N SER A 3 37.33 18.20 2.17
CA SER A 3 36.09 17.82 2.83
C SER A 3 35.46 16.64 2.08
N PRO A 4 35.02 15.57 2.77
CA PRO A 4 34.45 14.41 2.10
C PRO A 4 33.12 14.78 1.45
N GLN A 5 33.05 14.64 0.13
CA GLN A 5 31.83 14.81 -0.65
C GLN A 5 30.76 13.82 -0.16
N GLY A 6 29.63 14.36 0.31
CA GLY A 6 28.44 13.59 0.60
C GLY A 6 27.96 12.88 -0.66
N LYS A 7 27.87 11.55 -0.59
CA LYS A 7 27.23 10.73 -1.62
C LYS A 7 25.82 11.28 -1.88
N SER A 8 25.61 11.84 -3.06
CA SER A 8 24.28 12.04 -3.60
C SER A 8 23.66 10.66 -3.87
N GLU A 9 22.84 10.16 -2.94
CA GLU A 9 21.97 9.02 -3.22
C GLU A 9 21.11 9.37 -4.45
N SER A 10 21.19 8.56 -5.49
CA SER A 10 20.28 8.67 -6.64
C SER A 10 18.82 8.59 -6.17
N PRO A 11 17.90 9.33 -6.81
CA PRO A 11 16.50 9.36 -6.39
C PRO A 11 15.93 7.93 -6.40
N LYS A 12 15.48 7.47 -5.23
CA LYS A 12 14.89 6.13 -5.06
C LYS A 12 13.58 6.05 -5.86
N GLN A 13 13.43 5.03 -6.69
CA GLN A 13 12.19 4.75 -7.40
C GLN A 13 11.22 4.01 -6.48
N ILE A 14 9.94 4.40 -6.51
CA ILE A 14 8.89 3.80 -5.67
C ILE A 14 7.92 3.03 -6.59
N CYS A 15 7.64 1.78 -6.25
CA CYS A 15 6.55 1.01 -6.83
C CYS A 15 5.30 1.15 -5.92
N SER A 16 4.16 1.55 -6.47
CA SER A 16 2.90 1.68 -5.74
C SER A 16 1.81 0.83 -6.39
N ILE A 17 1.11 0.04 -5.58
CA ILE A 17 0.04 -0.87 -6.01
C ILE A 17 -1.16 -0.67 -5.08
N THR A 18 -2.32 -0.36 -5.65
CA THR A 18 -3.58 -0.24 -4.91
C THR A 18 -4.52 -1.36 -5.33
N VAL A 19 -4.94 -2.18 -4.36
CA VAL A 19 -5.88 -3.29 -4.57
C VAL A 19 -7.14 -3.02 -3.75
N MET A 20 -8.30 -2.96 -4.42
CA MET A 20 -9.60 -2.70 -3.79
C MET A 20 -10.58 -3.80 -4.18
N PHE A 21 -11.23 -4.40 -3.18
CA PHE A 21 -12.20 -5.47 -3.35
C PHE A 21 -13.21 -5.44 -2.20
N PRO A 22 -14.46 -5.88 -2.41
CA PRO A 22 -15.41 -6.01 -1.32
C PRO A 22 -14.98 -7.14 -0.37
N VAL A 23 -15.23 -6.94 0.92
CA VAL A 23 -15.04 -7.94 1.98
C VAL A 23 -16.37 -8.12 2.70
N LEU A 24 -16.63 -9.33 3.16
CA LEU A 24 -17.85 -9.67 3.89
C LEU A 24 -17.71 -9.42 5.40
N SER A 25 -16.48 -9.37 5.91
CA SER A 25 -16.19 -9.12 7.32
C SER A 25 -14.81 -8.49 7.54
N ASP A 26 -14.62 -7.92 8.73
CA ASP A 26 -13.32 -7.39 9.17
C ASP A 26 -12.26 -8.49 9.25
N ASP A 27 -12.63 -9.71 9.65
CA ASP A 27 -11.72 -10.87 9.71
C ASP A 27 -11.16 -11.22 8.33
N GLU A 28 -12.00 -11.17 7.28
CA GLU A 28 -11.55 -11.38 5.90
C GLU A 28 -10.55 -10.31 5.48
N ALA A 29 -10.83 -9.05 5.79
CA ALA A 29 -9.94 -7.93 5.48
C ALA A 29 -8.58 -8.07 6.20
N ILE A 30 -8.60 -8.48 7.46
CA ILE A 30 -7.38 -8.72 8.27
C ILE A 30 -6.59 -9.91 7.72
N ALA A 31 -7.26 -10.99 7.30
CA ALA A 31 -6.61 -12.15 6.70
C ALA A 31 -5.87 -11.77 5.41
N VAL A 32 -6.48 -10.94 4.56
CA VAL A 32 -5.83 -10.46 3.34
C VAL A 32 -4.65 -9.53 3.66
N LYS A 33 -4.80 -8.61 4.62
CA LYS A 33 -3.68 -7.76 5.07
C LYS A 33 -2.47 -8.59 5.49
N LYS A 34 -2.68 -9.66 6.28
CA LYS A 34 -1.61 -10.56 6.72
C LYS A 34 -0.92 -11.23 5.53
N ARG A 35 -1.72 -11.79 4.61
CA ARG A 35 -1.20 -12.46 3.41
C ARG A 35 -0.38 -11.53 2.52
N ILE A 36 -0.85 -10.30 2.29
CA ILE A 36 -0.10 -9.28 1.54
C ILE A 36 1.20 -8.94 2.28
N GLY A 37 1.13 -8.72 3.60
CA GLY A 37 2.30 -8.45 4.43
C GLY A 37 3.37 -9.53 4.36
N GLU A 38 2.97 -10.80 4.39
CA GLU A 38 3.87 -11.94 4.22
C GLU A 38 4.48 -11.98 2.81
N SER A 39 3.72 -11.63 1.77
CA SER A 39 4.21 -11.61 0.38
C SER A 39 5.22 -10.49 0.11
N VAL A 40 5.19 -9.39 0.86
CA VAL A 40 6.10 -8.24 0.67
C VAL A 40 7.16 -8.09 1.76
N LYS A 41 7.22 -9.03 2.72
CA LYS A 41 8.10 -8.95 3.89
C LYS A 41 9.59 -8.84 3.56
N ASP A 42 10.00 -9.36 2.40
CA ASP A 42 11.39 -9.40 1.96
C ASP A 42 11.80 -8.14 1.15
N ILE A 43 10.87 -7.22 0.91
CA ILE A 43 11.12 -5.95 0.24
C ILE A 43 11.57 -4.93 1.28
N ALA A 44 12.84 -4.50 1.19
CA ALA A 44 13.38 -3.45 2.05
C ALA A 44 12.57 -2.16 1.93
N ASP A 45 12.30 -1.52 3.07
CA ASP A 45 11.54 -0.26 3.17
C ASP A 45 10.09 -0.32 2.67
N ALA A 46 9.53 -1.53 2.49
CA ALA A 46 8.13 -1.69 2.11
C ALA A 46 7.19 -1.11 3.17
N ARG A 47 6.23 -0.30 2.72
CA ARG A 47 5.15 0.25 3.54
C ARG A 47 3.81 -0.27 3.03
N ILE A 48 2.95 -0.67 3.95
CA ILE A 48 1.62 -1.17 3.65
C ILE A 48 0.60 -0.22 4.27
N ASP A 49 -0.12 0.50 3.43
CA ASP A 49 -1.26 1.32 3.82
C ASP A 49 -2.54 0.47 3.71
N PHE A 50 -3.17 0.19 4.84
CA PHE A 50 -4.41 -0.59 4.91
C PHE A 50 -5.57 0.28 5.40
N ARG A 51 -6.68 0.29 4.66
CA ARG A 51 -7.91 1.01 5.02
C ARG A 51 -9.13 0.18 4.64
N ILE A 52 -10.12 0.15 5.53
CA ILE A 52 -11.46 -0.37 5.25
C ILE A 52 -12.37 0.84 5.04
N THR A 53 -13.05 0.88 3.90
CA THR A 53 -13.97 1.97 3.54
C THR A 53 -15.22 1.36 2.93
N ASN A 54 -16.37 1.94 3.23
CA ASN A 54 -17.61 1.57 2.54
C ASN A 54 -17.47 1.93 1.07
N LEU A 55 -17.77 0.97 0.19
CA LEU A 55 -17.85 1.25 -1.24
C LEU A 55 -18.91 2.36 -1.43
N PRO A 56 -18.60 3.47 -2.11
CA PRO A 56 -19.63 4.46 -2.39
C PRO A 56 -20.73 3.77 -3.18
N HIS A 57 -21.95 3.78 -2.63
CA HIS A 57 -23.15 3.44 -3.38
C HIS A 57 -23.34 4.53 -4.44
N HIS A 58 -22.64 4.41 -5.57
CA HIS A 58 -23.08 5.05 -6.80
C HIS A 58 -24.37 4.35 -7.23
N GLY A 59 -25.47 4.73 -6.59
CA GLY A 59 -26.77 4.57 -7.21
C GLY A 59 -26.73 5.24 -8.59
N PRO A 60 -27.43 4.70 -9.59
CA PRO A 60 -27.50 5.34 -10.90
C PRO A 60 -27.90 6.81 -10.72
N PRO A 61 -27.35 7.75 -11.52
CA PRO A 61 -27.75 9.14 -11.42
C PRO A 61 -29.26 9.23 -11.52
N ILE A 62 -29.91 9.80 -10.50
CA ILE A 62 -31.34 10.12 -10.54
C ILE A 62 -31.50 11.15 -11.66
N ARG A 63 -32.08 10.71 -12.77
CA ARG A 63 -32.50 11.55 -13.89
C ARG A 63 -33.88 12.11 -13.61
#